data_AF-A0A8T4KU60-F1
#
_entry.id   AF-A0A8T4KU60-F1
#
_cell.length_a   1.000
_cell.length_b   1.000
_cell.length_c   1.000
_cell.angle_alpha   90.00
_cell.angle_beta   90.00
_cell.angle_gamma   90.00
#
_symmetry.space_group_name_H-M   'P 1'
#
loop_
_entity.id
_entity.type
_entity.pdbx_description
1 polymer ?
#
loop_
_entity_poly.entity_id
_entity_poly.type
_entity_poly.pdbx_seq_one_letter_code
_entity_poly.pdbx_strand_id
1 'polypeptide(L)' 'MTALSCLSLLNLFLHLQKSPAARAVWEDITPLARNEWICWVTSGKKEETKSIRIKKALSKLKGGMRRPCCWVGCPHRSK' A
#
# COMPACT_ATOMS: atom_id res chain seq x y z
N MET A 1 7.62 -16.70 1.76
CA MET A 1 7.57 -15.22 1.87
C MET A 1 8.97 -14.73 2.10
N THR A 2 9.61 -14.05 1.14
CA THR A 2 11.02 -13.63 1.27
C THR A 2 11.12 -12.44 2.21
N ALA A 3 12.20 -12.35 3.00
CA ALA A 3 12.40 -11.32 4.04
C ALA A 3 12.16 -9.88 3.55
N LEU A 4 12.46 -9.60 2.27
CA LEU A 4 12.24 -8.31 1.59
C LEU A 4 10.75 -7.93 1.39
N SER A 5 9.83 -8.88 1.44
CA SER A 5 8.38 -8.60 1.42
C SER A 5 7.83 -8.22 2.80
N CYS A 6 8.46 -8.72 3.86
CA CYS A 6 8.08 -8.45 5.25
C CYS A 6 8.48 -7.04 5.70
N LEU A 7 9.68 -6.59 5.33
CA LEU A 7 10.19 -5.25 5.68
C LEU A 7 9.36 -4.12 5.06
N SER A 8 8.97 -4.24 3.79
CA SER A 8 8.17 -3.20 3.12
C SER A 8 6.75 -3.09 3.70
N LEU A 9 6.18 -4.21 4.18
CA LEU A 9 4.90 -4.25 4.90
C LEU A 9 5.00 -3.55 6.25
N LEU A 10 6.01 -3.91 7.05
CA LEU A 10 6.24 -3.27 8.35
C LEU A 10 6.43 -1.76 8.20
N ASN A 11 7.20 -1.34 7.20
CA ASN A 11 7.42 0.07 6.89
C ASN A 11 6.12 0.78 6.52
N LEU A 12 5.25 0.19 5.69
CA LEU A 12 3.96 0.80 5.35
C LEU A 12 3.10 1.04 6.60
N PHE A 13 2.99 0.06 7.50
CA PHE A 13 2.22 0.20 8.74
C PHE A 13 2.79 1.28 9.67
N LEU A 14 4.11 1.34 9.84
CA LEU A 14 4.76 2.38 10.65
C LEU A 14 4.46 3.79 10.11
N HIS A 15 4.45 3.96 8.79
CA HIS A 15 4.14 5.25 8.19
C HIS A 15 2.67 5.62 8.30
N LEU A 16 1.76 4.64 8.24
CA LEU A 16 0.33 4.86 8.46
C LEU A 16 0.07 5.35 9.89
N GLN A 17 0.72 4.76 10.90
CA GLN A 17 0.59 5.21 12.29
C GLN A 17 1.00 6.68 12.49
N LYS A 18 2.01 7.14 11.75
CA LYS A 18 2.49 8.53 11.79
C LYS A 18 1.61 9.51 10.99
N SER A 19 0.58 9.03 10.31
CA SER A 19 -0.24 9.84 9.40
C SER A 19 -1.73 9.58 9.64
N PRO A 20 -2.36 10.28 10.61
CA PRO A 20 -3.75 10.04 10.99
C PRO A 20 -4.75 10.07 9.83
N ALA A 21 -4.62 11.03 8.89
CA ALA A 21 -5.51 11.12 7.74
C ALA A 21 -5.39 9.91 6.79
N ALA A 22 -4.16 9.46 6.50
CA ALA A 22 -3.95 8.25 5.69
C ALA A 22 -4.45 6.99 6.41
N ARG A 23 -4.26 6.93 7.72
CA ARG A 23 -4.70 5.84 8.58
C ARG A 23 -6.22 5.72 8.61
N ALA A 24 -6.94 6.84 8.74
CA ALA A 24 -8.39 6.85 8.71
C ALA A 24 -8.94 6.25 7.40
N VAL A 25 -8.39 6.67 6.25
CA VAL A 25 -8.77 6.08 4.95
C VAL A 25 -8.38 4.61 4.87
N TRP A 26 -7.21 4.23 5.36
CA TRP A 26 -6.77 2.83 5.39
C TRP A 26 -7.68 1.93 6.22
N GLU A 27 -8.14 2.40 7.38
CA GLU A 27 -9.05 1.69 8.26
C GLU A 27 -10.46 1.60 7.66
N ASP A 28 -10.90 2.60 6.90
CA ASP A 28 -12.22 2.65 6.28
C ASP A 28 -12.35 1.83 4.98
N ILE A 29 -11.24 1.52 4.29
CA ILE A 29 -11.27 0.70 3.07
C ILE A 29 -11.36 -0.81 3.36
N THR A 30 -11.89 -1.57 2.39
CA THR A 30 -12.07 -3.02 2.52
C THR A 30 -10.74 -3.77 2.65
N PRO A 31 -10.71 -4.96 3.28
CA PRO A 31 -9.51 -5.80 3.34
C PRO A 31 -8.89 -6.06 1.95
N LEU A 32 -9.74 -6.27 0.93
CA LEU A 32 -9.28 -6.38 -0.45
C LEU A 32 -8.54 -5.12 -0.90
N ALA A 33 -9.08 -3.93 -0.66
CA ALA A 33 -8.41 -2.67 -1.02
C ALA A 33 -7.06 -2.50 -0.32
N ARG A 34 -6.94 -2.89 0.96
CA ARG A 34 -5.65 -2.90 1.67
C ARG A 34 -4.65 -3.86 1.03
N ASN A 35 -5.09 -5.07 0.68
CA ASN A 35 -4.26 -6.05 -0.02
C ASN A 35 -3.75 -5.53 -1.36
N GLU A 36 -4.55 -4.72 -2.06
CA GLU A 36 -4.12 -4.11 -3.32
C GLU A 36 -3.04 -3.06 -3.14
N TRP A 37 -3.13 -2.22 -2.11
CA TRP A 37 -2.05 -1.31 -1.76
C TRP A 37 -0.78 -2.05 -1.41
N ILE A 38 -0.89 -3.15 -0.66
CA ILE A 38 0.22 -4.04 -0.32
C ILE A 38 0.85 -4.60 -1.59
N CYS A 39 0.06 -5.25 -2.45
CA CYS A 39 0.54 -5.83 -3.71
C CYS A 39 1.17 -4.78 -4.63
N TRP A 40 0.60 -3.57 -4.68
CA TRP A 40 1.14 -2.48 -5.45
C TRP A 40 2.50 -2.01 -4.91
N VAL A 41 2.67 -1.91 -3.59
CA VAL A 41 3.98 -1.57 -2.98
C VAL A 41 4.99 -2.69 -3.25
N THR A 42 4.63 -3.95 -2.99
CA THR A 42 5.55 -5.09 -3.05
C THR A 42 5.90 -5.56 -4.46
N SER A 43 5.12 -5.18 -5.48
CA SER A 43 5.47 -5.50 -6.87
C SER A 43 6.68 -4.74 -7.42
N GLY A 44 7.20 -3.74 -6.69
CA GLY A 44 8.46 -3.09 -7.01
C GLY A 44 9.63 -4.04 -6.76
N LYS A 45 10.37 -4.42 -7.81
CA LYS A 45 11.52 -5.34 -7.70
C LYS A 45 12.67 -4.77 -6.86
N LYS A 46 12.89 -3.45 -6.92
CA LYS A 46 13.96 -2.74 -6.21
C LYS A 46 13.44 -2.10 -4.92
N GLU A 47 14.23 -2.06 -3.87
CA GLU A 47 13.81 -1.52 -2.57
C GLU A 47 13.55 -0.01 -2.61
N GLU A 48 14.29 0.72 -3.45
CA GLU A 48 14.07 2.16 -3.66
C GLU A 48 12.69 2.39 -4.29
N THR A 49 12.27 1.52 -5.20
CA THR A 49 10.94 1.59 -5.82
C THR A 49 9.84 1.36 -4.80
N LYS A 50 10.00 0.37 -3.91
CA LYS A 50 9.03 0.12 -2.83
C LYS A 50 8.95 1.32 -1.88
N SER A 51 10.09 1.90 -1.51
CA SER A 51 10.16 3.10 -0.66
C SER A 51 9.44 4.30 -1.29
N ILE A 52 9.63 4.53 -2.59
CA ILE A 52 8.88 5.57 -3.34
C ILE A 52 7.38 5.26 -3.36
N ARG A 53 6.99 4.00 -3.57
CA ARG A 53 5.58 3.59 -3.57
C ARG A 53 4.92 3.75 -2.20
N ILE A 54 5.61 3.47 -1.10
CA ILE A 54 5.10 3.75 0.26
C ILE A 54 4.77 5.24 0.41
N LYS A 55 5.68 6.13 0.03
CA LYS A 55 5.44 7.59 0.08
C LYS A 55 4.25 8.01 -0.78
N LYS A 56 4.14 7.46 -2.00
CA LYS A 56 3.01 7.70 -2.89
C LYS A 56 1.69 7.15 -2.34
N ALA A 57 1.69 5.97 -1.72
CA ALA A 57 0.52 5.38 -1.10
C ALA A 57 -0.02 6.29 0.01
N LEU A 58 0.84 6.78 0.89
CA LEU A 58 0.46 7.73 1.95
C LEU A 58 -0.13 9.02 1.37
N SER A 59 0.52 9.62 0.37
CA SER A 59 0.01 10.83 -0.29
C SER A 59 -1.36 10.61 -0.93
N LYS A 60 -1.56 9.47 -1.61
CA LYS A 60 -2.84 9.11 -2.23
C LYS A 60 -3.94 8.82 -1.20
N LEU A 61 -3.63 8.08 -0.14
CA LEU A 61 -4.56 7.82 0.97
C LEU A 61 -4.96 9.11 1.68
N LYS A 62 -4.01 10.04 1.93
CA LYS A 62 -4.33 11.37 2.45
C LYS A 62 -5.30 12.14 1.54
N GLY A 63 -5.17 11.98 0.23
CA GLY A 63 -6.09 12.55 -0.77
C GLY A 63 -7.41 11.78 -0.92
N GLY A 64 -7.73 10.84 -0.03
CA GLY A 64 -8.99 10.08 -0.05
C GLY A 64 -9.03 8.93 -1.07
N MET A 65 -7.93 8.64 -1.77
CA MET A 65 -7.89 7.59 -2.77
C MET A 65 -7.92 6.22 -2.09
N ARG A 66 -9.01 5.47 -2.33
CA ARG A 66 -9.27 4.19 -1.65
C ARG A 66 -8.49 3.00 -2.25
N ARG A 67 -8.01 3.12 -3.49
CA ARG A 67 -7.37 2.05 -4.27
C ARG A 67 -6.19 2.61 -5.08
N PRO A 68 -5.10 1.86 -5.32
CA PRO A 68 -4.01 2.34 -6.17
C PRO A 68 -4.48 2.51 -7.62
N CYS A 69 -4.21 3.66 -8.24
CA CYS A 69 -4.53 3.91 -9.65
C CYS A 69 -3.45 3.32 -10.59
N CYS A 70 -3.86 2.86 -11.78
CA CYS A 70 -2.98 2.31 -12.84
C CYS A 70 -2.22 1.01 -12.50
N TRP A 71 -2.71 0.24 -11.52
CA TRP A 71 -2.23 -1.12 -11.29
C TRP A 71 -3.09 -2.10 -12.09
N VAL A 72 -2.49 -2.85 -13.01
CA VAL A 72 -3.16 -3.78 -13.97
C VAL A 72 -4.02 -4.86 -13.31
N GLY A 73 -4.00 -4.93 -12.00
CA GLY A 73 -4.86 -5.80 -11.22
C GLY A 73 -4.05 -6.43 -10.12
N CYS A 74 -4.61 -6.45 -8.94
CA CYS A 74 -4.17 -7.38 -7.93
C CYS A 74 -4.69 -8.76 -8.34
N PRO A 75 -3.91 -9.85 -8.23
CA PRO A 75 -4.45 -11.20 -8.47
C PRO A 75 -5.68 -11.49 -7.59
N HIS A 76 -5.85 -10.75 -6.50
CA HIS A 76 -7.04 -10.77 -5.65
C HIS A 76 -8.29 -10.08 -6.27
N ARG A 77 -8.25 -9.53 -7.50
CA ARG A 77 -9.38 -8.80 -8.15
C ARG A 77 -10.35 -9.69 -8.93
N SER A 78 -10.03 -10.94 -9.20
CA SER A 78 -10.94 -11.86 -9.89
C SER A 78 -11.54 -12.88 -8.93
N LYS A 79 -12.77 -13.28 -9.30
CA LYS A 79 -13.85 -13.95 -8.57
C LYS A 79 -13.44 -15.14 -7.70
#